data_AF-A0A355A506-F1
#
_entry.id   AF-A0A355A506-F1
#
_cell.length_a   1.000
_cell.length_b   1.000
_cell.length_c   1.000
_cell.angle_alpha   90.00
_cell.angle_beta   90.00
_cell.angle_gamma   90.00
#
_symmetry.space_group_name_H-M   'P 1'
#
loop_
_entity.id
_entity.type
_entity.pdbx_description
1 polymer ?
#
loop_
_entity_poly.entity_id
_entity_poly.type
_entity_poly.pdbx_seq_one_letter_code
_entity_poly.pdbx_strand_id
1 'polypeptide(L)' 'ALSVLEELGDLLGIWFAAEPQEKEVSAEQVKELVQKREEARANKDFKTADWIRDSLKKQGIILEDTPQGVRWRRGDS' A
#
# COMPACT_ATOMS: atom_id res chain seq x y z
N ALA A 1 37.89 9.38 -18.01
CA ALA A 1 36.81 9.56 -19.01
C ALA A 1 35.43 9.26 -18.42
N LEU A 2 35.26 8.24 -17.56
CA LEU A 2 33.98 8.01 -16.87
C LEU A 2 33.64 9.03 -15.75
N SER A 3 34.65 9.63 -15.09
CA SER A 3 34.43 10.53 -13.94
C SER A 3 33.60 11.79 -14.28
N VAL A 4 33.79 12.35 -15.47
CA VAL A 4 33.05 13.55 -15.91
C VAL A 4 31.56 13.25 -16.09
N LEU A 5 31.23 12.02 -16.49
CA LEU A 5 29.85 11.58 -16.66
C LEU A 5 29.16 11.34 -15.31
N GLU A 6 29.91 10.88 -14.31
CA GLU A 6 29.42 10.73 -12.93
C GLU A 6 29.18 12.10 -12.28
N GLU A 7 30.13 13.03 -12.39
CA GLU A 7 29.99 14.39 -11.84
C GLU A 7 28.85 15.19 -12.48
N LEU A 8 28.66 15.08 -13.81
CA LEU A 8 27.52 15.69 -14.50
C LEU A 8 26.19 15.02 -14.14
N GLY A 9 26.19 13.70 -13.93
CA GLY A 9 25.02 12.94 -13.52
C GLY A 9 24.47 13.37 -12.16
N ASP A 10 25.38 13.63 -11.21
CA ASP A 10 25.06 14.15 -9.88
C ASP A 10 24.62 15.62 -9.93
N LEU A 11 25.30 16.45 -10.73
CA LEU A 11 24.98 17.89 -10.87
C LEU A 11 23.62 18.12 -11.52
N LEU A 12 23.26 17.29 -12.51
CA LEU A 12 22.00 17.39 -13.25
C LEU A 12 20.87 16.54 -12.62
N GLY A 13 21.16 15.77 -11.56
CA GLY A 13 20.18 14.91 -10.89
C GLY A 13 19.54 13.86 -11.79
N ILE A 14 20.19 13.53 -12.92
CA ILE A 14 19.73 12.58 -13.94
C ILE A 14 20.12 11.14 -13.63
N TRP A 15 20.93 10.92 -12.59
CA TRP A 15 20.82 9.68 -11.86
C TRP A 15 19.45 9.64 -11.24
N PHE A 16 18.59 8.89 -11.91
CA PHE A 16 17.49 8.16 -11.32
C PHE A 16 18.07 7.33 -10.17
N ALA A 17 18.43 8.01 -9.07
CA ALA A 17 18.42 7.45 -7.75
C ALA A 17 17.06 6.80 -7.70
N ALA A 18 17.08 5.46 -7.78
CA ALA A 18 15.92 4.61 -7.74
C ALA A 18 14.95 5.29 -6.79
N GLU A 19 13.81 5.74 -7.34
CA GLU A 19 12.81 6.41 -6.54
C GLU A 19 12.69 5.60 -5.26
N PRO A 20 12.76 6.24 -4.08
CA PRO A 20 12.54 5.49 -2.87
C PRO A 20 11.23 4.79 -3.13
N GLN A 21 11.27 3.45 -3.25
CA GLN A 21 10.06 2.67 -3.31
C GLN A 21 9.41 2.97 -1.98
N GLU A 22 8.54 3.98 -2.00
CA GLU A 22 7.63 4.31 -0.91
C GLU A 22 7.15 2.96 -0.47
N LYS A 23 7.45 2.58 0.78
CA LYS A 23 7.17 1.25 1.33
C LYS A 23 5.76 0.87 0.90
N GLU A 24 5.68 0.20 -0.24
CA GLU A 24 4.40 0.00 -0.88
C GLU A 24 3.77 -1.02 0.03
N VAL A 25 2.64 -0.66 0.64
CA VAL A 25 1.84 -1.69 1.28
C VAL A 25 1.53 -2.68 0.15
N SER A 26 2.21 -3.82 0.21
CA SER A 26 2.15 -4.81 -0.86
C SER A 26 0.69 -5.22 -0.99
N ALA A 27 0.23 -5.39 -2.23
CA ALA A 27 -1.11 -5.90 -2.51
C ALA A 27 -1.42 -7.18 -1.70
N GLU A 28 -0.38 -7.95 -1.37
CA GLU A 28 -0.45 -9.14 -0.52
C GLU A 28 -0.81 -8.83 0.93
N GLN A 29 -0.20 -7.80 1.53
CA GLN A 29 -0.51 -7.37 2.91
C GLN A 29 -1.95 -6.88 3.02
N VAL A 30 -2.43 -6.15 2.01
CA VAL A 30 -3.83 -5.71 1.94
C VAL A 30 -4.76 -6.91 1.88
N LYS A 31 -4.45 -7.87 1.01
CA LYS A 31 -5.25 -9.09 0.84
C LYS A 31 -5.33 -9.91 2.13
N GLU A 32 -4.22 -10.03 2.86
CA GLU A 32 -4.18 -10.73 4.15
C GLU A 32 -5.04 -10.02 5.21
N LEU A 33 -4.97 -8.69 5.28
CA LEU A 33 -5.81 -7.90 6.19
C LEU A 33 -7.30 -8.01 5.82
N VAL A 34 -7.64 -7.97 4.53
CA VAL A 34 -9.01 -8.20 4.05
C VAL A 34 -9.51 -9.58 4.47
N GLN A 35 -8.71 -10.62 4.30
CA GLN A 35 -9.07 -11.96 4.71
C GLN A 35 -9.30 -12.05 6.22
N LYS A 36 -8.39 -11.47 7.03
CA LYS A 36 -8.56 -11.37 8.49
C LYS A 36 -9.84 -10.63 8.89
N ARG A 37 -10.26 -9.62 8.13
CA ARG A 37 -11.52 -8.91 8.34
C ARG A 37 -12.72 -9.82 8.09
N GLU A 38 -12.70 -10.61 7.02
CA GLU A 38 -13.76 -11.56 6.69
C GLU A 38 -13.84 -12.69 7.73
N GLU A 39 -12.70 -13.21 8.18
CA GLU A 39 -12.64 -14.18 9.28
C GLU A 39 -13.18 -13.58 10.60
N ALA A 40 -12.84 -12.34 10.92
CA ALA A 40 -13.39 -11.64 12.08
C ALA A 40 -14.91 -11.46 11.98
N ARG A 41 -15.43 -11.10 10.79
CA ARG A 41 -16.89 -11.02 10.53
C ARG A 41 -17.55 -12.39 10.69
N ALA A 42 -16.95 -13.46 10.17
CA ALA A 42 -17.47 -14.82 10.31
C ALA A 42 -17.52 -15.27 11.78
N ASN A 43 -16.51 -14.89 12.56
CA ASN A 43 -16.44 -15.14 14.00
C ASN A 43 -17.29 -14.17 14.85
N LYS A 44 -18.07 -13.27 14.22
CA LYS A 44 -18.85 -12.19 14.87
C LYS A 44 -18.01 -11.23 15.72
N ASP A 45 -16.71 -11.15 15.46
CA ASP A 45 -15.81 -10.19 16.07
C ASP A 45 -15.81 -8.88 15.27
N PHE A 46 -16.88 -8.10 15.46
CA PHE A 46 -17.06 -6.81 14.81
C PHE A 46 -15.98 -5.80 15.22
N LYS A 47 -15.46 -5.91 16.45
CA LYS A 47 -14.43 -5.00 16.98
C LYS A 47 -13.12 -5.15 16.20
N THR A 48 -12.71 -6.40 15.96
CA THR A 48 -11.50 -6.67 15.16
C THR A 48 -11.70 -6.29 13.69
N ALA A 49 -12.89 -6.53 13.12
CA ALA A 49 -13.19 -6.12 11.75
C ALA A 49 -13.10 -4.60 11.55
N ASP A 50 -13.64 -3.82 12.50
CA ASP A 50 -13.57 -2.35 12.46
C ASP A 50 -12.13 -1.84 12.63
N TRP A 51 -11.36 -2.45 13.54
CA TRP A 51 -9.94 -2.11 13.73
C TRP A 51 -9.12 -2.32 12.45
N ILE A 52 -9.35 -3.43 11.74
CA ILE A 52 -8.68 -3.73 10.47
C ILE A 52 -9.06 -2.69 9.40
N ARG A 53 -10.35 -2.30 9.34
CA ARG A 53 -10.82 -1.27 8.40
C ARG A 53 -10.11 0.05 8.61
N ASP A 54 -9.98 0.47 9.87
CA ASP A 54 -9.32 1.72 10.21
C ASP A 54 -7.81 1.66 9.98
N SER A 55 -7.18 0.51 10.22
CA SER A 55 -5.76 0.28 9.92
C SER A 55 -5.47 0.41 8.42
N LEU A 56 -6.30 -0.22 7.57
CA LEU A 56 -6.20 -0.10 6.12
C LEU A 56 -6.41 1.34 5.65
N LYS A 57 -7.40 2.05 6.23
CA LYS A 57 -7.64 3.46 5.93
C LYS A 57 -6.45 4.36 6.31
N LYS A 58 -5.79 4.10 7.44
CA LYS A 58 -4.57 4.82 7.87
C LYS A 58 -3.40 4.59 6.91
N GLN A 59 -3.37 3.46 6.24
CA GLN A 59 -2.39 3.13 5.20
C GLN A 59 -2.78 3.68 3.82
N GLY A 60 -3.82 4.52 3.73
CA GLY A 60 -4.29 5.08 2.45
C GLY A 60 -5.07 4.06 1.61
N ILE A 61 -5.46 2.91 2.17
CA ILE A 61 -6.20 1.88 1.45
C ILE A 61 -7.69 2.00 1.78
N ILE A 62 -8.49 2.23 0.75
CA ILE A 62 -9.95 2.33 0.86
C ILE A 62 -10.54 1.00 0.40
N LEU A 63 -11.29 0.37 1.30
CA LEU A 63 -12.06 -0.84 1.02
C LEU A 63 -13.45 -0.48 0.50
N GLU A 64 -13.80 -0.98 -0.67
CA GLU A 64 -15.13 -0.93 -1.26
C GLU A 64 -15.76 -2.33 -1.19
N ASP A 65 -16.72 -2.50 -0.29
CA ASP A 65 -17.50 -3.74 -0.18
C ASP A 65 -18.52 -3.78 -1.33
N THR A 66 -18.39 -4.73 -2.25
CA THR A 66 -19.35 -4.95 -3.33
C THR A 66 -19.98 -6.35 -3.22
N PRO A 67 -21.19 -6.57 -3.78
CA PRO A 67 -21.80 -7.91 -3.80
C PRO A 67 -20.97 -8.97 -4.53
N GLN A 68 -20.05 -8.53 -5.39
CA GLN A 68 -19.16 -9.38 -6.19
C GLN A 68 -17.82 -9.66 -5.48
N GLY A 69 -17.58 -9.04 -4.31
CA GLY A 69 -16.35 -9.19 -3.53
C GLY A 69 -15.84 -7.88 -2.95
N VAL A 70 -14.81 -7.97 -2.13
CA VAL A 70 -14.13 -6.81 -1.54
C VAL A 70 -13.15 -6.26 -2.56
N ARG A 71 -13.41 -5.06 -3.08
CA ARG A 71 -12.43 -4.31 -3.88
C ARG A 71 -11.69 -3.34 -2.95
N TRP A 72 -10.44 -3.07 -3.27
CA TRP A 72 -9.68 -2.04 -2.57
C TRP A 72 -8.98 -1.15 -3.58
N ARG A 73 -8.79 0.10 -3.21
CA ARG A 73 -8.08 1.11 -3.98
C ARG A 73 -7.11 1.84 -3.06
N ARG A 74 -5.93 2.19 -3.58
CA ARG A 74 -5.09 3.19 -2.91
C ARG A 74 -5.72 4.55 -3.16
N GLY A 75 -5.95 5.31 -2.10
CA GLY A 75 -6.25 6.72 -2.21
C GLY A 75 -4.94 7.42 -2.50
N ASP A 76 -4.63 7.63 -3.77
CA ASP A 76 -3.51 8.48 -4.16
C ASP A 76 -3.71 9.86 -3.52
N SER A 77 -2.76 10.30 -2.71
CA SER A 77 -2.66 11.67 -2.21
C SER A 77 -1.20 12.06 -2.16
#